data_AF-A0A2S5CK45-F1
#
_entry.id   AF-A0A2S5CK45-F1
#
_cell.length_a   1.000
_cell.length_b   1.000
_cell.length_c   1.000
_cell.angle_alpha   90.00
_cell.angle_beta   90.00
_cell.angle_gamma   90.00
#
_symmetry.space_group_name_H-M   'P 1'
#
loop_
_entity.id
_entity.type
_entity.pdbx_description
1 polymer ?
#
loop_
_entity_poly.entity_id
_entity_poly.type
_entity_poly.pdbx_seq_one_letter_code
_entity_poly.pdbx_strand_id
1 'polypeptide(L)'
;MHPDAEKPLNTWYHLVSKNEFANFNESKAIFPSADAVKNKNGDSLTVFNIHGNNVRLIAAIYYNRKTLFVRHILTHAEYDKGKWKL
;
A
#
# COMPACT_ATOMS: atom_id res chain seq x y z
N MET A 1 -7.26 -12.79 -11.65
CA MET A 1 -6.16 -11.80 -11.50
C MET A 1 -6.27 -10.84 -12.66
N HIS A 2 -6.25 -9.53 -12.43
CA HIS A 2 -6.27 -8.53 -13.51
C HIS A 2 -4.90 -8.51 -14.20
N PRO A 3 -4.75 -8.95 -15.46
CA PRO A 3 -3.47 -8.99 -16.16
C PRO A 3 -2.80 -7.61 -16.22
N ASP A 4 -3.62 -6.56 -16.26
CA ASP A 4 -3.17 -5.17 -16.39
C ASP A 4 -2.59 -4.58 -15.09
N ALA A 5 -2.78 -5.25 -13.95
CA ALA A 5 -2.25 -4.82 -12.66
C ALA A 5 -0.82 -5.31 -12.40
N GLU A 6 -0.32 -6.31 -13.13
CA GLU A 6 0.99 -6.92 -12.90
C GLU A 6 2.13 -5.91 -13.08
N LYS A 7 2.17 -5.20 -14.21
CA LYS A 7 3.20 -4.19 -14.48
C LYS A 7 3.22 -3.07 -13.41
N PRO A 8 2.09 -2.41 -13.09
CA PRO A 8 2.04 -1.43 -12.00
C PRO A 8 2.47 -1.96 -10.63
N LEU A 9 2.10 -3.20 -10.28
CA LEU A 9 2.51 -3.84 -9.03
C LEU A 9 4.02 -4.09 -9.00
N ASN A 10 4.60 -4.56 -10.10
CA ASN A 10 6.04 -4.74 -10.24
C ASN A 10 6.80 -3.41 -10.16
N THR A 11 6.27 -2.34 -10.74
CA THR A 11 6.84 -0.99 -10.59
C THR A 11 6.81 -0.54 -9.14
N TRP A 12 5.67 -0.69 -8.45
CA TRP A 12 5.56 -0.38 -7.01
C TRP A 12 6.57 -1.18 -6.18
N TYR A 13 6.69 -2.49 -6.43
CA TYR A 13 7.64 -3.37 -5.75
C TYR A 13 9.09 -2.92 -5.96
N HIS A 14 9.47 -2.56 -7.20
CA HIS A 14 10.82 -2.06 -7.49
C HIS A 14 11.11 -0.72 -6.81
N LEU A 15 10.13 0.19 -6.76
CA LEU A 15 10.30 1.47 -6.08
C LEU A 15 10.47 1.27 -4.58
N VAL A 16 9.63 0.47 -3.94
CA VAL A 16 9.72 0.21 -2.50
C VAL A 16 10.99 -0.56 -2.15
N SER A 17 11.41 -1.54 -2.94
CA SER A 17 12.61 -2.35 -2.65
C SER A 17 13.93 -1.59 -2.84
N LYS A 18 13.93 -0.50 -3.62
CA LYS A 18 15.10 0.36 -3.84
C LYS A 18 15.17 1.59 -2.93
N ASN A 19 14.13 1.83 -2.13
CA ASN A 19 14.07 3.00 -1.26
C ASN A 19 13.90 2.56 0.19
N GLU A 20 14.66 3.19 1.08
CA GLU A 20 14.43 3.08 2.51
C GLU A 20 13.71 4.31 3.02
N PHE A 21 12.55 4.11 3.62
CA PHE A 21 11.80 5.17 4.26
C PHE A 21 12.10 5.19 5.76
N ALA A 22 12.32 6.36 6.34
CA ALA A 22 12.41 6.55 7.78
C ALA A 22 11.05 6.85 8.43
N ASN A 23 10.08 7.33 7.64
CA ASN A 23 8.74 7.67 8.11
C ASN A 23 7.73 7.72 6.94
N PHE A 24 6.46 7.91 7.27
CA PHE A 24 5.37 7.98 6.29
C PHE A 24 5.53 9.11 5.28
N ASN A 25 6.02 10.29 5.70
CA ASN A 25 6.15 11.44 4.81
C ASN A 25 7.14 11.17 3.67
N GLU A 26 8.23 10.45 3.94
CA GLU A 26 9.18 10.03 2.89
C GLU A 26 8.53 9.06 1.90
N SER A 27 7.76 8.07 2.38
CA SER A 27 7.02 7.20 1.47
C SER A 27 5.96 7.96 0.68
N LYS A 28 5.32 8.98 1.27
CA LYS A 28 4.32 9.81 0.60
C LYS A 28 4.94 10.77 -0.43
N ALA A 29 6.21 11.16 -0.27
CA ALA A 29 6.92 11.93 -1.28
C ALA A 29 7.10 11.14 -2.60
N ILE A 30 7.32 9.82 -2.51
CA ILE A 30 7.40 8.93 -3.69
C ILE A 30 6.01 8.50 -4.17
N PHE A 31 5.07 8.31 -3.25
CA PHE A 31 3.70 7.90 -3.52
C PHE A 31 2.71 8.96 -3.01
N PRO A 32 2.47 10.07 -3.75
CA PRO A 32 1.67 11.20 -3.26
C PRO A 32 0.23 10.82 -2.88
N SER A 33 -0.31 9.79 -3.52
CA SER A 33 -1.65 9.24 -3.26
C SER A 33 -1.69 8.24 -2.10
N ALA A 34 -0.57 8.02 -1.40
CA ALA A 34 -0.54 7.13 -0.26
C ALA A 34 -1.27 7.72 0.94
N ASP A 35 -2.03 6.86 1.61
CA ASP A 35 -2.82 7.22 2.79
C ASP A 35 -2.48 6.33 3.99
N ALA A 36 -2.42 6.93 5.18
CA ALA A 36 -2.24 6.22 6.43
C ALA A 36 -3.61 5.97 7.08
N VAL A 37 -3.89 4.72 7.41
CA VAL A 37 -5.17 4.29 8.01
C VAL A 37 -4.92 3.39 9.22
N LYS A 38 -5.95 3.18 10.04
CA LYS A 38 -5.96 2.19 11.11
C LYS A 38 -7.04 1.14 10.86
N ASN A 39 -6.69 -0.14 10.95
CA ASN A 39 -7.69 -1.21 10.91
C ASN A 39 -8.44 -1.30 12.25
N LYS A 40 -9.41 -2.24 12.35
CA LYS A 40 -10.22 -2.39 13.58
C LYS A 40 -9.39 -2.79 14.82
N ASN A 41 -8.21 -3.38 14.62
CA ASN A 41 -7.31 -3.81 15.69
C ASN A 41 -6.36 -2.68 16.14
N GLY A 42 -6.42 -1.51 15.49
CA GLY A 42 -5.57 -0.36 15.79
C GLY A 42 -4.22 -0.35 15.07
N ASP A 43 -3.95 -1.34 14.20
CA ASP A 43 -2.72 -1.43 13.42
C ASP A 43 -2.65 -0.29 12.41
N SER A 44 -1.50 0.38 12.35
CA SER A 44 -1.23 1.38 11.31
C SER A 44 -0.91 0.70 9.98
N LEU A 45 -1.67 1.04 8.95
CA LEU A 45 -1.51 0.56 7.58
C LEU A 45 -1.31 1.74 6.62
N THR A 46 -0.62 1.48 5.52
CA THR A 46 -0.48 2.39 4.39
C THR A 46 -1.19 1.82 3.18
N VAL A 47 -2.02 2.65 2.55
CA VAL A 47 -2.79 2.32 1.35
C VAL A 47 -2.13 3.01 0.16
N PHE A 48 -1.84 2.26 -0.89
CA PHE A 48 -1.28 2.75 -2.14
C PHE A 48 -2.29 2.57 -3.28
N ASN A 49 -2.48 3.61 -4.08
CA ASN A 49 -3.29 3.55 -5.29
C ASN A 49 -2.45 3.03 -6.45
N ILE A 50 -2.82 1.87 -6.99
CA ILE A 50 -2.09 1.18 -8.07
C ILE A 50 -2.97 1.14 -9.32
N HIS A 51 -2.33 1.19 -10.49
CA HIS A 51 -2.98 1.07 -11.81
C HIS A 51 -4.12 2.09 -11.99
N GLY A 52 -3.80 3.39 -11.99
CA GLY A 52 -4.79 4.44 -12.23
C GLY A 52 -5.94 4.46 -11.22
N ASN A 53 -5.64 4.18 -9.95
CA ASN A 53 -6.61 4.17 -8.84
C ASN A 53 -7.56 2.96 -8.80
N ASN A 54 -7.40 1.95 -9.67
CA ASN A 54 -8.27 0.78 -9.72
C ASN A 54 -7.99 -0.25 -8.62
N VAL A 55 -6.74 -0.29 -8.14
CA VAL A 55 -6.27 -1.25 -7.14
C VAL A 55 -5.76 -0.52 -5.91
N ARG A 56 -6.01 -1.10 -4.74
CA ARG A 56 -5.51 -0.67 -3.43
C ARG A 56 -4.56 -1.74 -2.91
N LEU A 57 -3.27 -1.41 -2.85
CA LEU A 57 -2.29 -2.23 -2.14
C LEU A 57 -2.18 -1.70 -0.72
N ILE A 58 -2.38 -2.59 0.26
CA ILE A 58 -2.46 -2.22 1.67
C ILE A 58 -1.34 -2.93 2.39
N ALA A 59 -0.48 -2.17 3.06
CA ALA A 59 0.71 -2.69 3.69
C ALA A 59 0.88 -2.17 5.13
N ALA A 60 1.43 -3.01 6.00
CA ALA A 60 1.97 -2.58 7.29
C ALA A 60 3.46 -2.25 7.10
N ILE A 61 3.88 -1.04 7.48
CA ILE A 61 5.27 -0.59 7.34
C ILE A 61 5.85 -0.33 8.73
N TYR A 62 6.93 -1.04 9.04
CA TYR A 62 7.71 -0.87 10.25
C TYR A 62 9.00 -0.13 9.90
N TYR A 63 8.95 1.20 9.87
CA TYR A 63 10.08 2.05 9.44
C TYR A 63 11.36 1.84 10.25
N ASN A 64 11.23 1.61 11.56
CA ASN A 64 12.37 1.29 12.44
C ASN A 64 13.02 -0.06 12.14
N ARG A 65 12.25 -1.02 11.61
CA ARG A 65 12.72 -2.36 11.24
C ARG A 65 12.99 -2.50 9.74
N LYS A 66 12.81 -1.41 8.96
CA LYS A 66 12.94 -1.40 7.50
C LYS A 66 12.19 -2.55 6.83
N THR A 67 11.05 -2.92 7.40
CA THR A 67 10.27 -4.07 6.95
C THR A 67 8.88 -3.63 6.53
N LEU A 68 8.41 -4.14 5.39
CA LEU A 68 7.06 -3.93 4.88
C LEU A 68 6.37 -5.28 4.68
N PHE A 69 5.12 -5.37 5.12
CA PHE A 69 4.26 -6.53 4.89
C PHE A 69 3.05 -6.11 4.07
N VAL A 70 2.91 -6.68 2.87
CA VAL A 70 1.66 -6.56 2.11
C VAL A 70 0.59 -7.36 2.82
N ARG A 71 -0.51 -6.70 3.22
CA ARG A 71 -1.65 -7.32 3.90
C ARG A 71 -2.74 -7.70 2.92
N HIS A 72 -3.05 -6.79 1.99
CA HIS A 72 -4.10 -7.00 1.00
C HIS A 72 -3.77 -6.31 -0.33
N ILE A 73 -4.29 -6.87 -1.41
CA ILE A 73 -4.41 -6.21 -2.71
C ILE A 73 -5.88 -6.33 -3.10
N LEU A 74 -6.57 -5.20 -3.15
CA LEU A 74 -8.02 -5.14 -3.33
C LEU A 74 -8.36 -4.28 -4.55
N THR A 75 -9.49 -4.57 -5.19
CA THR A 75 -10.13 -3.60 -6.08
C THR A 75 -10.65 -2.40 -5.28
N HIS A 76 -10.91 -1.27 -5.96
CA HIS A 76 -11.55 -0.11 -5.33
C HIS A 76 -12.85 -0.49 -4.60
N ALA A 77 -13.72 -1.26 -5.26
CA ALA A 77 -15.01 -1.67 -4.69
C ALA A 77 -14.87 -2.54 -3.44
N GLU A 78 -13.84 -3.39 -3.37
CA GLU A 78 -13.56 -4.20 -2.19
C GLU A 78 -12.97 -3.39 -1.04
N TYR A 79 -12.16 -2.39 -1.37
CA TYR A 79 -11.64 -1.44 -0.39
C TYR A 79 -12.79 -0.63 0.24
N ASP A 80 -13.72 -0.13 -0.57
CA ASP A 80 -14.88 0.64 -0.10
C ASP A 80 -15.80 -0.19 0.81
N LYS A 81 -15.94 -1.48 0.51
CA LYS A 81 -16.64 -2.46 1.36
C LYS A 81 -15.91 -2.74 2.68
N GLY A 82 -14.72 -2.18 2.89
CA GLY A 82 -13.98 -2.29 4.14
C GLY A 82 -13.31 -3.64 4.36
N LYS A 83 -13.07 -4.44 3.31
CA LYS A 83 -12.44 -5.77 3.44
C LYS A 83 -11.06 -5.75 4.12
N TRP A 84 -10.40 -4.59 4.13
CA TRP A 84 -9.10 -4.35 4.78
C TRP A 84 -9.18 -4.06 6.27
N LYS A 85 -10.37 -3.78 6.80
CA LYS A 85 -10.56 -3.41 8.21
C LYS A 85 -10.58 -4.62 9.14
N LEU A 86 -10.66 -5.84 8.59
CA LEU A 86 -10.84 -7.10 9.31
C LEU A 86 -9.59 -7.60 10.04
#